data_AF-A0A3S1ZIV9-F1
#
_entry.id   AF-A0A3S1ZIV9-F1
#
_cell.length_a   1.000
_cell.length_b   1.000
_cell.length_c   1.000
_cell.angle_alpha   90.00
_cell.angle_beta   90.00
_cell.angle_gamma   90.00
#
_symmetry.space_group_name_H-M   'P 1'
#
loop_
_entity.id
_entity.type
_entity.pdbx_description
1 polymer ?
#
loop_
_entity_poly.entity_id
_entity_poly.type
_entity_poly.pdbx_seq_one_letter_code
_entity_poly.pdbx_strand_id
1 'polypeptide(L)'
;AKRTQGTLAKVDNVLDGIDPAQVRSALANIQKASESADKAAADIAEVTHKFANRADDIDQTIKDAKQLAQRLNDASVRVDGILAKVDTLLGSGQADGVMADARATLKSFKQVADTLNARLGVITDNLARFSGQGLSNVEALVQDSRRSISRIEEAVTDLSRNPQRILSGGDGEVRQFDGRARR
;
A
#
# COMPACT_ATOMS: atom_id res chain seq x y z
N ALA A 1 31.82 21.35 43.54
CA ALA A 1 33.13 20.90 43.01
C ALA A 1 33.17 19.40 42.70
N LYS A 2 33.01 18.49 43.68
CA LYS A 2 33.12 17.02 43.43
C LYS A 2 32.07 16.40 42.49
N ARG A 3 30.81 16.86 42.50
CA ARG A 3 29.77 16.35 41.58
C ARG A 3 30.02 16.75 40.12
N THR A 4 30.48 17.98 39.89
CA THR A 4 30.79 18.51 38.56
C THR A 4 31.96 17.77 37.89
N GLN A 5 32.99 17.43 38.67
CA GLN A 5 34.13 16.62 38.20
C GLN A 5 33.73 15.18 37.84
N GLY A 6 32.81 14.56 38.59
CA GLY A 6 32.30 13.21 38.30
C GLY A 6 31.39 13.14 37.06
N THR A 7 30.66 14.21 36.74
CA THR A 7 29.91 14.32 35.47
C THR A 7 30.83 14.57 34.28
N LEU A 8 31.85 15.41 34.40
CA LEU A 8 32.83 15.66 33.32
C LEU A 8 33.61 14.38 32.98
N ALA A 9 34.08 13.64 33.98
CA ALA A 9 34.77 12.36 33.77
C ALA A 9 33.88 11.27 33.14
N LYS A 10 32.56 11.30 33.38
CA LYS A 10 31.62 10.40 32.71
C LYS A 10 31.35 10.79 31.26
N VAL A 11 31.33 12.09 30.97
CA VAL A 11 31.20 12.61 29.60
C VAL A 11 32.46 12.28 28.79
N ASP A 12 33.65 12.47 29.35
CA ASP A 12 34.92 12.12 28.69
C ASP A 12 34.99 10.61 28.37
N ASN A 13 34.58 9.72 29.28
CA ASN A 13 34.53 8.28 29.02
C ASN A 13 33.51 7.87 27.95
N VAL A 14 32.40 8.60 27.81
CA VAL A 14 31.41 8.36 26.74
C VAL A 14 31.94 8.85 25.39
N LEU A 15 32.66 9.97 25.37
CA LEU A 15 33.28 10.52 24.17
C LEU A 15 34.46 9.67 23.69
N ASP A 16 35.28 9.16 24.61
CA ASP A 16 36.40 8.25 24.31
C ASP A 16 35.95 6.87 23.82
N GLY A 17 34.71 6.47 24.14
CA GLY A 17 34.10 5.22 23.70
C GLY A 17 33.46 5.26 22.30
N ILE A 18 33.32 6.44 21.69
CA ILE A 18 32.74 6.59 20.36
C ILE A 18 33.86 6.53 19.32
N ASP A 19 33.94 5.41 18.61
CA ASP A 19 34.87 5.23 17.50
C ASP A 19 34.43 6.08 16.27
N PRO A 20 35.24 7.07 15.83
CA PRO A 20 34.92 7.88 14.67
C PRO A 20 34.73 7.07 13.38
N ALA A 21 35.37 5.90 13.25
CA ALA A 21 35.21 5.02 12.11
C ALA A 21 33.82 4.35 12.10
N GLN A 22 33.32 3.95 13.27
CA GLN A 22 31.96 3.41 13.40
C GLN A 22 30.90 4.47 13.10
N VAL A 23 31.10 5.72 13.55
CA VAL A 23 30.21 6.84 13.21
C VAL A 23 30.21 7.10 11.70
N ARG A 24 31.38 7.14 11.05
CA ARG A 24 31.47 7.30 9.59
C ARG A 24 30.78 6.16 8.83
N SER A 25 30.93 4.92 9.29
CA SER A 25 30.24 3.76 8.71
C SER A 25 28.73 3.85 8.87
N ALA A 26 28.25 4.23 10.06
CA ALA A 26 26.83 4.45 10.32
C ALA A 26 26.27 5.54 9.38
N LEU A 27 27.00 6.64 9.18
CA LEU A 27 26.59 7.71 8.27
C LEU A 27 26.54 7.28 6.81
N ALA A 28 27.56 6.54 6.35
CA ALA A 28 27.55 5.98 5.01
C ALA A 28 26.37 5.02 4.79
N ASN A 29 26.04 4.21 5.80
CA ASN A 29 24.89 3.31 5.74
C ASN A 29 23.55 4.07 5.74
N ILE A 30 23.44 5.15 6.52
CA ILE A 30 22.25 6.03 6.53
C ILE A 30 22.10 6.69 5.16
N GLN A 31 23.18 7.24 4.59
CA GLN A 31 23.13 7.84 3.26
C GLN A 31 22.67 6.85 2.20
N LYS A 32 23.24 5.64 2.19
CA LYS A 32 22.81 4.57 1.26
C LYS A 32 21.36 4.14 1.48
N ALA A 33 20.91 4.10 2.73
CA ALA A 33 19.52 3.79 3.05
C ALA A 33 18.57 4.90 2.56
N SER A 34 18.96 6.17 2.71
CA SER A 34 18.21 7.31 2.17
C SER A 34 18.12 7.27 0.65
N GLU A 35 19.24 7.03 -0.05
CA GLU A 35 19.24 6.88 -1.51
C GLU A 35 18.34 5.73 -1.98
N SER A 36 18.35 4.62 -1.25
CA SER A 36 17.47 3.47 -1.54
C SER A 36 16.00 3.80 -1.29
N ALA A 37 15.70 4.55 -0.23
CA ALA A 37 14.36 5.02 0.09
C ALA A 37 13.83 6.01 -0.96
N ASP A 38 14.67 6.93 -1.44
CA ASP A 38 14.33 7.86 -2.53
C ASP A 38 13.96 7.12 -3.81
N LYS A 39 14.79 6.14 -4.18
CA LYS A 39 14.53 5.31 -5.35
C LYS A 39 13.20 4.56 -5.21
N ALA A 40 12.95 3.95 -4.06
CA ALA A 40 11.68 3.26 -3.81
C ALA A 40 10.48 4.23 -3.88
N ALA A 41 10.59 5.42 -3.30
CA ALA A 41 9.55 6.43 -3.37
C ALA A 41 9.29 6.91 -4.82
N ALA A 42 10.33 7.05 -5.63
CA ALA A 42 10.23 7.40 -7.04
C ALA A 42 9.56 6.27 -7.87
N ASP A 43 9.97 5.03 -7.67
CA ASP A 43 9.39 3.86 -8.34
C ASP A 43 7.89 3.72 -7.99
N ILE A 44 7.54 3.91 -6.71
CA ILE A 44 6.16 3.92 -6.24
C ILE A 44 5.35 5.05 -6.88
N ALA A 45 5.91 6.26 -6.96
CA ALA A 45 5.25 7.39 -7.61
C ALA A 45 4.99 7.10 -9.10
N GLU A 46 5.95 6.53 -9.82
CA GLU A 46 5.78 6.16 -11.23
C GLU A 46 4.67 5.13 -11.42
N VAL A 47 4.63 4.08 -10.58
CA VAL A 47 3.57 3.08 -10.59
C VAL A 47 2.21 3.74 -10.31
N THR A 48 2.13 4.60 -9.30
CA THR A 48 0.92 5.36 -8.94
C THR A 48 0.43 6.19 -10.11
N HIS A 49 1.32 6.91 -10.80
CA HIS A 49 0.97 7.67 -12.00
C HIS A 49 0.46 6.77 -13.14
N LYS A 50 1.08 5.61 -13.39
CA LYS A 50 0.60 4.65 -14.40
C LYS A 50 -0.80 4.13 -14.08
N PHE A 51 -1.11 3.90 -12.81
CA PHE A 51 -2.44 3.49 -12.36
C PHE A 51 -3.46 4.64 -12.43
N ALA A 52 -3.11 5.84 -11.96
CA ALA A 52 -3.97 7.01 -12.01
C ALA A 52 -4.35 7.37 -13.46
N ASN A 53 -3.39 7.33 -14.39
CA ASN A 53 -3.64 7.57 -15.81
C ASN A 53 -4.54 6.51 -16.47
N ARG A 54 -4.72 5.36 -15.83
CA ARG A 54 -5.61 4.27 -16.28
C ARG A 54 -6.82 4.11 -15.36
N ALA A 55 -7.02 5.00 -14.40
CA ALA A 55 -8.13 4.87 -13.45
C ALA A 55 -9.49 4.91 -14.17
N ASP A 56 -9.62 5.77 -15.17
CA ASP A 56 -10.84 5.84 -16.01
C ASP A 56 -11.05 4.56 -16.84
N ASP A 57 -9.99 4.01 -17.44
CA ASP A 57 -10.05 2.75 -18.19
C ASP A 57 -10.45 1.57 -17.27
N ILE A 58 -9.90 1.57 -16.05
CA ILE A 58 -10.17 0.60 -14.99
C ILE A 58 -11.64 0.68 -14.57
N ASP A 59 -12.14 1.89 -14.32
CA ASP A 59 -13.54 2.12 -13.97
C ASP A 59 -14.49 1.71 -15.09
N GLN A 60 -14.12 1.99 -16.35
CA GLN A 60 -14.90 1.54 -17.51
C GLN A 60 -14.91 0.01 -17.60
N THR A 61 -13.77 -0.64 -17.42
CA THR A 61 -13.67 -2.11 -17.39
C THR A 61 -14.54 -2.72 -16.29
N ILE A 62 -14.59 -2.10 -15.10
CA ILE A 62 -15.50 -2.52 -14.03
C ILE A 62 -16.96 -2.39 -14.45
N LYS A 63 -17.35 -1.27 -15.07
CA LYS A 63 -18.73 -1.06 -15.55
C LYS A 63 -19.12 -2.11 -16.59
N ASP A 64 -18.25 -2.37 -17.56
CA ASP A 64 -18.47 -3.35 -18.61
C ASP A 64 -18.57 -4.77 -18.03
N ALA A 65 -17.69 -5.10 -17.07
CA ALA A 65 -17.75 -6.36 -16.32
C ALA A 65 -19.08 -6.52 -15.57
N LYS A 66 -19.58 -5.47 -14.91
CA LYS A 66 -20.88 -5.49 -14.21
C LYS A 66 -22.04 -5.68 -15.20
N GLN A 67 -22.01 -5.01 -16.35
CA GLN A 67 -23.02 -5.20 -17.39
C GLN A 67 -22.98 -6.63 -17.96
N LEU A 68 -21.79 -7.18 -18.21
CA LEU A 68 -21.62 -8.56 -18.66
C LEU A 68 -22.16 -9.55 -17.63
N ALA A 69 -21.81 -9.37 -16.35
CA ALA A 69 -22.31 -10.16 -15.23
C ALA A 69 -23.85 -10.14 -15.19
N GLN A 70 -24.46 -8.96 -15.33
CA GLN A 70 -25.92 -8.83 -15.37
C GLN A 70 -26.54 -9.58 -16.56
N ARG A 71 -25.98 -9.42 -17.76
CA ARG A 71 -26.45 -10.15 -18.96
C ARG A 71 -26.30 -11.67 -18.81
N LEU A 72 -25.23 -12.13 -18.17
CA LEU A 72 -25.01 -13.55 -17.87
C LEU A 72 -26.05 -14.09 -16.89
N ASN A 73 -26.41 -13.31 -15.87
CA ASN A 73 -27.49 -13.67 -14.94
C ASN A 73 -28.84 -13.76 -15.66
N ASP A 74 -29.18 -12.77 -16.49
CA ASP A 74 -30.43 -12.76 -17.28
C ASP A 74 -30.50 -13.97 -18.23
N ALA A 75 -29.39 -14.29 -18.89
CA ALA A 75 -29.28 -15.47 -19.74
C ALA A 75 -29.46 -16.75 -18.92
N SER A 76 -28.87 -16.84 -17.74
CA SER A 76 -28.98 -18.00 -16.85
C SER A 76 -30.42 -18.25 -16.40
N VAL A 77 -31.18 -17.19 -16.08
CA VAL A 77 -32.61 -17.29 -15.77
C VAL A 77 -33.42 -17.82 -16.95
N ARG A 78 -33.12 -17.36 -18.17
CA ARG A 78 -33.77 -17.89 -19.38
C ARG A 78 -33.44 -19.37 -19.60
N VAL A 79 -32.20 -19.76 -19.39
CA VAL A 79 -31.75 -21.16 -19.46
C VAL A 79 -32.50 -22.02 -18.44
N ASP A 80 -32.66 -21.57 -17.19
CA ASP A 80 -33.45 -22.27 -16.18
C ASP A 80 -34.90 -22.48 -16.63
N GLY A 81 -35.52 -21.44 -17.23
CA GLY A 81 -36.86 -21.54 -17.79
C GLY A 81 -36.99 -22.54 -18.93
N ILE A 82 -35.96 -22.65 -19.79
CA ILE A 82 -35.91 -23.67 -20.85
C ILE A 82 -35.76 -25.07 -20.25
N LEU A 83 -34.84 -25.24 -19.31
CA LEU A 83 -34.60 -26.51 -18.62
C LEU A 83 -35.87 -27.02 -17.92
N ALA A 84 -36.62 -26.15 -17.25
CA ALA A 84 -37.89 -26.51 -16.62
C ALA A 84 -38.96 -26.98 -17.61
N LYS A 85 -39.04 -26.34 -18.80
CA LYS A 85 -39.95 -26.76 -19.88
C LYS A 85 -39.54 -28.12 -20.46
N VAL A 86 -38.24 -28.33 -20.68
CA VAL A 86 -37.69 -29.61 -21.15
C VAL A 86 -37.99 -30.73 -20.15
N ASP A 87 -37.85 -30.49 -18.86
CA ASP A 87 -38.21 -31.47 -17.81
C ASP A 87 -39.68 -31.85 -17.85
N THR A 88 -40.56 -30.87 -18.08
CA THR A 88 -42.01 -31.12 -18.22
C THR A 88 -42.32 -31.99 -19.44
N LEU A 89 -41.63 -31.78 -20.57
CA LEU A 89 -41.81 -32.54 -21.82
C LEU A 89 -41.20 -33.94 -21.77
N LEU A 90 -40.06 -34.11 -21.09
CA LEU A 90 -39.45 -35.42 -20.84
C LEU A 90 -40.29 -36.27 -19.87
N GLY A 91 -40.87 -35.63 -18.84
CA GLY A 91 -41.78 -36.29 -17.89
C GLY A 91 -43.09 -36.80 -18.51
N SER A 92 -43.49 -36.27 -19.68
CA SER A 92 -44.66 -36.76 -20.44
C SER A 92 -44.37 -37.97 -21.34
N GLY A 93 -43.17 -38.55 -21.28
CA GLY A 93 -42.83 -39.82 -21.97
C GLY A 93 -42.55 -39.70 -23.48
N GLN A 94 -42.30 -38.49 -23.98
CA GLN A 94 -42.28 -38.19 -25.43
C GLN A 94 -40.95 -37.63 -25.97
N ALA A 95 -39.85 -37.62 -25.20
CA ALA A 95 -38.64 -36.91 -25.62
C ALA A 95 -37.39 -37.81 -25.71
N ASP A 96 -36.83 -37.83 -26.92
CA ASP A 96 -35.61 -38.51 -27.36
C ASP A 96 -34.31 -37.94 -26.75
N GLY A 97 -33.22 -38.72 -26.82
CA GLY A 97 -31.90 -38.42 -26.24
C GLY A 97 -31.29 -37.05 -26.57
N VAL A 98 -31.68 -36.42 -27.69
CA VAL A 98 -31.23 -35.07 -28.07
C VAL A 98 -31.63 -34.00 -27.04
N MET A 99 -32.78 -34.17 -26.37
CA MET A 99 -33.24 -33.24 -25.32
C MET A 99 -32.43 -33.38 -24.03
N ALA A 100 -31.95 -34.60 -23.72
CA ALA A 100 -31.07 -34.83 -22.57
C ALA A 100 -29.68 -34.20 -22.79
N ASP A 101 -29.12 -34.30 -23.99
CA ASP A 101 -27.83 -33.69 -24.35
C ASP A 101 -27.92 -32.15 -24.37
N ALA A 102 -29.02 -31.60 -24.89
CA ALA A 102 -29.28 -30.15 -24.84
C ALA A 102 -29.37 -29.65 -23.39
N ARG A 103 -30.04 -30.41 -22.51
CA ARG A 103 -30.15 -30.11 -21.07
C ARG A 103 -28.78 -30.09 -20.39
N ALA A 104 -27.96 -31.10 -20.64
CA ALA A 104 -26.61 -31.19 -20.08
C ALA A 104 -25.75 -30.00 -20.52
N THR A 105 -25.81 -29.65 -21.80
CA THR A 105 -25.09 -28.51 -22.39
C THR A 105 -25.51 -27.18 -21.75
N LEU A 106 -26.81 -26.94 -21.64
CA LEU A 106 -27.37 -25.74 -21.00
C LEU A 106 -26.96 -25.61 -19.52
N LYS A 107 -26.93 -26.73 -18.79
CA LYS A 107 -26.46 -26.76 -17.40
C LYS A 107 -24.98 -26.40 -17.29
N SER A 108 -24.14 -26.90 -18.20
CA SER A 108 -22.71 -26.54 -18.25
C SER A 108 -22.50 -25.05 -18.55
N PHE A 109 -23.26 -24.48 -19.49
CA PHE A 109 -23.22 -23.04 -19.77
C PHE A 109 -23.59 -22.21 -18.55
N LYS A 110 -24.64 -22.61 -17.83
CA LYS A 110 -25.05 -21.96 -16.57
C LYS A 110 -23.91 -21.99 -15.53
N GLN A 111 -23.28 -23.14 -15.32
CA GLN A 111 -22.18 -23.26 -14.35
C GLN A 111 -20.99 -22.35 -14.70
N VAL A 112 -20.66 -22.22 -15.99
CA VAL A 112 -19.61 -21.29 -16.45
C VAL A 112 -20.04 -19.85 -16.18
N ALA A 113 -21.28 -19.48 -16.50
CA ALA A 113 -21.81 -18.14 -16.24
C ALA A 113 -21.78 -17.79 -14.74
N ASP A 114 -22.23 -18.70 -13.88
CA ASP A 114 -22.20 -18.53 -12.41
C ASP A 114 -20.76 -18.34 -11.90
N THR A 115 -19.82 -19.14 -12.41
CA THR A 115 -18.39 -19.04 -12.05
C THR A 115 -17.79 -17.72 -12.50
N LEU A 116 -18.10 -17.27 -13.72
CA LEU A 116 -17.64 -15.98 -14.23
C LEU A 116 -18.22 -14.83 -13.40
N ASN A 117 -19.51 -14.86 -13.08
CA ASN A 117 -20.18 -13.85 -12.26
C ASN A 117 -19.54 -13.72 -10.87
N ALA A 118 -19.26 -14.85 -10.20
CA ALA A 118 -18.60 -14.86 -8.89
C ALA A 118 -17.17 -14.28 -8.95
N ARG A 119 -16.39 -14.64 -9.97
CA ARG A 119 -15.02 -14.12 -10.15
C ARG A 119 -15.01 -12.64 -10.50
N LEU A 120 -15.94 -12.20 -11.35
CA LEU A 120 -16.07 -10.78 -11.72
C LEU A 120 -16.36 -9.93 -10.49
N GLY A 121 -17.27 -10.37 -9.61
CA GLY A 121 -17.54 -9.65 -8.35
C GLY A 121 -16.26 -9.39 -7.53
N VAL A 122 -15.49 -10.45 -7.26
CA VAL A 122 -14.23 -10.35 -6.49
C VAL A 122 -13.21 -9.43 -7.16
N ILE A 123 -13.05 -9.53 -8.49
CA ILE A 123 -12.12 -8.67 -9.24
C ILE A 123 -12.56 -7.20 -9.14
N THR A 124 -13.85 -6.92 -9.33
CA THR A 124 -14.37 -5.55 -9.27
C THR A 124 -14.24 -4.95 -7.87
N ASP A 125 -14.42 -5.75 -6.81
CA ASP A 125 -14.26 -5.30 -5.43
C ASP A 125 -12.81 -4.97 -5.09
N ASN A 126 -11.86 -5.84 -5.48
CA ASN A 126 -10.44 -5.61 -5.24
C ASN A 126 -9.95 -4.38 -6.01
N LEU A 127 -10.40 -4.22 -7.25
CA LEU A 127 -10.03 -3.11 -8.10
C LEU A 127 -10.57 -1.78 -7.55
N ALA A 128 -11.83 -1.74 -7.10
CA ALA A 128 -12.42 -0.57 -6.45
C ALA A 128 -11.70 -0.18 -5.15
N ARG A 129 -11.29 -1.16 -4.33
CA ARG A 129 -10.51 -0.88 -3.10
C ARG A 129 -9.13 -0.33 -3.42
N PHE A 130 -8.45 -0.91 -4.42
CA PHE A 130 -7.13 -0.46 -4.84
C PHE A 130 -7.18 0.93 -5.48
N SER A 131 -8.14 1.19 -6.36
CA SER A 131 -8.28 2.49 -7.04
C SER A 131 -8.74 3.61 -6.10
N GLY A 132 -9.57 3.32 -5.09
CA GLY A 132 -9.97 4.31 -4.09
C GLY A 132 -8.95 4.47 -2.97
N GLN A 133 -8.90 3.48 -2.07
CA GLN A 133 -8.11 3.57 -0.84
C GLN A 133 -6.62 3.31 -1.09
N GLY A 134 -6.29 2.38 -1.99
CA GLY A 134 -4.91 2.00 -2.30
C GLY A 134 -4.11 3.17 -2.87
N LEU A 135 -4.61 3.79 -3.94
CA LEU A 135 -3.98 4.96 -4.56
C LEU A 135 -3.78 6.11 -3.57
N SER A 136 -4.81 6.47 -2.81
CA SER A 136 -4.71 7.55 -1.81
C SER A 136 -3.67 7.27 -0.71
N ASN A 137 -3.62 6.03 -0.20
CA ASN A 137 -2.62 5.64 0.80
C ASN A 137 -1.19 5.71 0.25
N VAL A 138 -1.01 5.32 -1.02
CA VAL A 138 0.30 5.37 -1.67
C VAL A 138 0.73 6.82 -1.90
N GLU A 139 -0.16 7.71 -2.33
CA GLU A 139 0.12 9.14 -2.45
C GLU A 139 0.58 9.74 -1.10
N ALA A 140 -0.12 9.43 -0.01
CA ALA A 140 0.26 9.86 1.33
C ALA A 140 1.64 9.33 1.75
N LEU A 141 1.91 8.05 1.51
CA LEU A 141 3.20 7.43 1.82
C LEU A 141 4.35 8.08 1.05
N VAL A 142 4.15 8.38 -0.25
CA VAL A 142 5.15 9.05 -1.08
C VAL A 142 5.43 10.46 -0.56
N GLN A 143 4.40 11.21 -0.17
CA GLN A 143 4.56 12.55 0.41
C GLN A 143 5.33 12.52 1.74
N ASP A 144 4.99 11.59 2.63
CA ASP A 144 5.67 11.46 3.93
C ASP A 144 7.11 10.95 3.79
N SER A 145 7.37 10.07 2.82
CA SER A 145 8.72 9.59 2.51
C SER A 145 9.61 10.74 2.05
N ARG A 146 9.14 11.57 1.10
CA ARG A 146 9.88 12.76 0.64
C ARG A 146 10.23 13.71 1.79
N ARG A 147 9.26 13.97 2.68
CA ARG A 147 9.49 14.82 3.86
C ARG A 147 10.51 14.23 4.83
N SER A 148 10.46 12.92 5.04
CA SER A 148 11.38 12.21 5.93
C SER A 148 12.81 12.25 5.40
N ILE A 149 12.98 12.09 4.09
CA ILE A 149 14.29 12.10 3.45
C ILE A 149 14.92 13.49 3.53
N SER A 150 14.19 14.56 3.21
CA SER A 150 14.72 15.93 3.36
C SER A 150 15.22 16.21 4.77
N ARG A 151 14.51 15.73 5.81
CA ARG A 151 14.95 15.87 7.21
C ARG A 151 16.24 15.09 7.51
N ILE A 152 16.39 13.90 6.93
CA ILE A 152 17.60 13.08 7.10
C ILE A 152 18.77 13.75 6.38
N GLU A 153 18.58 14.25 5.16
CA GLU A 153 19.61 14.98 4.42
C GLU A 153 20.08 16.23 5.18
N GLU A 154 19.15 16.99 5.75
CA GLU A 154 19.46 18.13 6.62
C GLU A 154 20.27 17.69 7.85
N ALA A 155 19.86 16.62 8.54
CA ALA A 155 20.55 16.12 9.73
C ALA A 155 21.96 15.58 9.41
N VAL A 156 22.11 14.86 8.30
CA VAL A 156 23.42 14.35 7.83
C VAL A 156 24.32 15.51 7.42
N THR A 157 23.77 16.51 6.72
CA THR A 157 24.51 17.72 6.34
C THR A 157 24.98 18.49 7.57
N ASP A 158 24.09 18.71 8.54
CA ASP A 158 24.41 19.39 9.80
C ASP A 158 25.47 18.64 10.60
N LEU A 159 25.37 17.31 10.69
CA LEU A 159 26.38 16.48 11.36
C LEU A 159 27.73 16.53 10.64
N SER A 160 27.74 16.53 9.30
CA SER A 160 28.98 16.61 8.52
C SER A 160 29.69 17.95 8.70
N ARG A 161 28.93 19.05 8.82
CA ARG A 161 29.46 20.41 8.99
C ARG A 161 29.84 20.72 10.42
N ASN A 162 29.09 20.21 11.40
CA ASN A 162 29.32 20.46 12.81
C ASN A 162 28.89 19.25 13.68
N PRO A 163 29.75 18.22 13.78
CA PRO A 163 29.40 16.99 14.49
C PRO A 163 29.22 17.21 15.98
N GLN A 164 29.92 18.19 16.57
CA GLN A 164 29.81 18.48 17.99
C GLN A 164 28.41 18.95 18.39
N ARG A 165 27.70 19.69 17.53
CA ARG A 165 26.33 20.17 17.82
C ARG A 165 25.31 19.06 18.01
N ILE A 166 25.45 17.94 17.32
CA ILE A 166 24.53 16.80 17.48
C ILE A 166 24.97 15.92 18.66
N LEU A 167 26.28 15.70 18.83
CA LEU A 167 26.84 14.83 19.86
C LEU A 167 26.79 15.43 21.27
N SER A 168 26.88 16.76 21.41
CA SER A 168 26.74 17.44 22.69
C SER A 168 25.27 17.59 23.12
N GLY A 169 24.31 17.17 22.28
CA GLY A 169 22.90 17.48 22.45
C GLY A 169 22.71 18.99 22.37
N GLY A 170 22.73 19.50 21.13
CA GLY A 170 22.91 20.91 20.78
C GLY A 170 22.41 21.91 21.80
N ASP A 171 23.22 22.96 22.02
CA ASP A 171 22.88 24.14 22.81
C ASP A 171 21.64 24.85 22.23
N GLY A 172 20.47 24.24 22.36
CA GLY A 172 19.22 24.96 22.44
C GLY A 172 19.29 25.64 23.79
N GLU A 173 19.47 26.97 23.76
CA GLU A 173 19.48 27.88 24.91
C GLU A 173 18.96 27.19 26.16
N VAL A 174 19.88 26.78 27.05
CA VAL A 174 19.53 26.26 28.36
C VAL A 174 18.57 27.28 28.94
N ARG A 175 17.28 26.94 29.07
CA ARG A 175 16.27 27.84 29.63
C ARG A 175 16.77 28.23 31.01
N GLN A 176 17.36 29.42 31.12
CA GLN A 176 17.71 29.99 32.40
C GLN A 176 16.38 30.27 33.09
N PHE A 177 15.99 29.35 33.96
CA PHE A 177 14.97 29.61 34.95
C PHE A 177 15.56 30.66 35.89
N ASP A 178 15.29 31.93 35.58
CA ASP A 178 15.50 33.04 36.50
C ASP A 178 14.51 32.86 37.65
N GLY A 179 14.97 32.17 38.68
CA GLY A 179 14.25 31.96 39.92
C GLY A 179 14.07 33.30 40.61
N ARG A 180 12.93 33.95 40.37
CA ARG A 180 12.50 35.12 41.13
C ARG A 180 12.56 34.80 42.62
N ALA A 181 13.59 35.30 43.29
CA ALA A 181 13.61 35.41 44.73
C ALA A 181 12.55 36.44 45.13
N ARG A 182 11.37 35.96 45.54
CA ARG A 182 10.42 36.79 46.27
C ARG A 182 10.96 36.96 47.70
N ARG A 183 11.30 38.20 48.05
CA ARG A 183 11.30 38.67 49.43
C ARG A 183 10.03 39.47 49.65
#